data_AF-E6R5B2-F1
#
_entry.id   AF-E6R5B2-F1
#
_cell.length_a   1.000
_cell.length_b   1.000
_cell.length_c   1.000
_cell.angle_alpha   90.00
_cell.angle_beta   90.00
_cell.angle_gamma   90.00
#
_symmetry.space_group_name_H-M   'P 1'
#
loop_
_entity.id
_entity.type
_entity.pdbx_description
1 polymer ?
#
loop_
_entity_poly.entity_id
_entity_poly.type
_entity_poly.pdbx_seq_one_letter_code
_entity_poly.pdbx_strand_id
1 'polypeptide(L)'
;MDALIPFTTSGSLVDLVDKKVLVILRDGRKLLGVFRSYDQFAFLLQPLCFDGILHILGILMQHANAANFLLESCVERLHYKLEYADKDIGVLLVRGENVVALGEIDLIAEDMVPLQQVNLQEIEEKISAENKQRERDHAVKESVLSKMGFVNEGKEGDAY
;
A
#
# COMPACT_ATOMS: atom_id res chain seq x y z
N MET A 1 9.53 -12.63 32.11
CA MET A 1 10.53 -12.51 31.03
C MET A 1 9.92 -11.55 30.05
N ASP A 2 10.30 -10.28 30.17
CA ASP A 2 9.74 -9.21 29.34
C ASP A 2 10.26 -9.44 27.92
N ALA A 3 9.37 -9.86 27.03
CA ALA A 3 9.70 -10.05 25.63
C ALA A 3 10.19 -8.70 25.10
N LEU A 4 11.46 -8.66 24.69
CA LEU A 4 12.10 -7.50 24.10
C LEU A 4 11.39 -7.24 22.77
N ILE A 5 10.36 -6.39 22.76
CA ILE A 5 9.63 -6.05 21.53
C ILE A 5 10.63 -5.29 20.64
N PRO A 6 11.10 -5.88 19.53
CA PRO A 6 12.01 -5.17 18.65
C PRO A 6 11.25 -4.02 17.98
N PHE A 7 11.65 -2.78 18.24
CA PHE A 7 11.13 -1.58 17.57
C PHE A 7 11.72 -1.40 16.16
N THR A 8 11.83 -2.49 15.41
CA THR A 8 12.29 -2.47 14.01
C THR A 8 11.11 -2.80 13.11
N THR A 9 11.05 -2.19 11.92
CA THR A 9 10.02 -2.49 10.92
C THR A 9 9.98 -3.98 10.58
N SER A 10 11.14 -4.64 10.55
CA SER A 10 11.23 -6.10 10.39
C SER A 10 10.56 -6.86 11.53
N GLY A 11 10.70 -6.41 12.78
CA GLY A 11 10.07 -7.03 13.94
C GLY A 11 8.54 -7.07 13.84
N SER A 12 7.94 -5.97 13.41
CA SER A 12 6.49 -5.88 13.19
C SER A 12 6.00 -6.67 11.98
N LEU A 13 6.84 -6.87 10.95
CA LEU A 13 6.48 -7.64 9.75
C LEU A 13 6.63 -9.16 9.94
N VAL A 14 7.57 -9.63 10.78
CA VAL A 14 7.70 -11.05 11.11
C VAL A 14 6.39 -11.62 11.64
N ASP A 15 5.71 -10.89 12.52
CA ASP A 15 4.47 -11.35 13.16
C ASP A 15 3.29 -11.47 12.20
N LEU A 16 3.43 -10.95 10.98
CA LEU A 16 2.41 -10.97 9.93
C LEU A 16 2.66 -12.06 8.88
N VAL A 17 3.83 -12.73 8.93
CA VAL A 17 4.15 -13.84 8.02
C VAL A 17 3.17 -14.99 8.25
N ASP A 18 2.76 -15.63 7.15
CA ASP A 18 1.76 -16.70 7.06
C ASP A 18 0.34 -16.29 7.51
N LYS A 19 0.07 -15.00 7.67
CA LYS A 19 -1.26 -14.49 8.00
C LYS A 19 -1.94 -13.85 6.80
N LYS A 20 -3.27 -13.79 6.85
CA LYS A 20 -4.07 -13.03 5.90
C LYS A 20 -3.94 -11.55 6.22
N VAL A 21 -3.47 -10.76 5.25
CA VAL A 21 -3.22 -9.33 5.40
C VAL A 21 -3.99 -8.52 4.37
N LEU A 22 -4.35 -7.29 4.75
CA LEU A 22 -4.80 -6.25 3.85
C LEU A 22 -3.62 -5.32 3.57
N VAL A 23 -3.31 -5.13 2.30
CA VAL A 23 -2.28 -4.22 1.80
C VAL A 23 -2.94 -3.09 1.03
N ILE A 24 -2.64 -1.85 1.40
CA ILE A 24 -3.08 -0.64 0.70
C ILE A 24 -1.89 -0.12 -0.11
N LEU A 25 -2.10 -0.02 -1.41
CA LEU A 25 -1.11 0.49 -2.34
C LEU A 25 -1.28 2.00 -2.57
N ARG A 26 -0.21 2.62 -3.07
CA ARG A 26 -0.16 4.05 -3.36
C ARG A 26 -1.21 4.50 -4.37
N ASP A 27 -1.49 3.64 -5.36
CA ASP A 27 -2.53 3.84 -6.37
C ASP A 27 -3.97 3.68 -5.84
N GLY A 28 -4.13 3.46 -4.53
CA GLY A 28 -5.43 3.30 -3.86
C GLY A 28 -6.01 1.89 -3.94
N ARG A 29 -5.29 0.93 -4.54
CA ARG A 29 -5.72 -0.46 -4.61
C ARG A 29 -5.60 -1.14 -3.25
N LYS A 30 -6.57 -2.02 -2.97
CA LYS A 30 -6.65 -2.81 -1.74
C LYS A 30 -6.48 -4.28 -2.08
N LEU A 31 -5.40 -4.87 -1.58
CA LEU A 31 -5.05 -6.26 -1.82
C LEU A 31 -5.25 -7.07 -0.55
N LEU A 32 -5.94 -8.19 -0.68
CA LEU A 32 -6.13 -9.17 0.37
C LEU A 32 -5.34 -10.41 -0.04
N GLY A 33 -4.46 -10.91 0.83
CA GLY A 33 -3.67 -12.09 0.50
C GLY A 33 -2.97 -12.67 1.71
N VAL A 34 -2.35 -13.84 1.53
CA VAL A 34 -1.50 -14.43 2.56
C VAL A 34 -0.09 -13.87 2.40
N PHE A 35 0.44 -13.26 3.45
CA PHE A 35 1.79 -12.71 3.44
C PHE A 35 2.82 -13.81 3.62
N ARG A 36 3.55 -14.16 2.56
CA ARG A 36 4.45 -15.34 2.57
C ARG A 36 5.88 -14.97 2.93
N SER A 37 6.39 -13.89 2.36
CA SER A 37 7.73 -13.42 2.65
C SER A 37 7.86 -11.94 2.36
N TYR A 38 8.85 -11.34 3.01
CA TYR A 38 9.32 -10.02 2.67
C TYR A 38 10.84 -10.02 2.58
N ASP A 39 11.38 -9.26 1.64
CA ASP A 39 12.82 -9.08 1.51
C ASP A 39 13.23 -7.74 2.13
N GLN A 40 14.04 -7.80 3.19
CA GLN A 40 14.64 -6.62 3.83
C GLN A 40 15.87 -6.10 3.08
N PHE A 41 16.28 -6.74 1.99
CA PHE A 41 17.48 -6.41 1.24
C PHE A 41 17.16 -5.72 -0.09
N ALA A 42 17.32 -4.41 -0.08
CA ALA A 42 17.57 -3.64 -1.29
C ALA A 42 18.78 -2.70 -1.11
N PHE A 43 19.89 -3.19 -0.53
CA PHE A 43 21.27 -2.89 -0.95
C PHE A 43 22.29 -3.69 -0.12
N LEU A 44 22.78 -4.84 -0.60
CA LEU A 44 24.01 -5.45 -0.08
C LEU A 44 24.97 -5.75 -1.23
N LEU A 45 25.20 -4.75 -2.08
CA LEU A 45 26.29 -4.71 -3.04
C LEU A 45 26.96 -3.32 -3.04
N GLN A 46 27.67 -2.98 -1.97
CA GLN A 46 28.96 -2.32 -2.16
C GLN A 46 30.03 -3.41 -2.04
N PRO A 47 30.78 -3.76 -3.10
CA PRO A 47 32.10 -4.30 -2.87
C PRO A 47 32.94 -3.18 -2.23
N LEU A 48 33.69 -3.53 -1.19
CA LEU A 48 34.67 -2.71 -0.49
C LEU A 48 35.50 -1.82 -1.44
N CYS A 49 35.68 -0.56 -1.05
CA CYS A 49 36.98 0.10 -0.78
C CYS A 49 36.80 1.62 -0.87
N PHE A 50 37.07 2.35 0.20
CA PHE A 50 38.09 3.40 0.24
C PHE A 50 38.28 3.86 1.69
N ASP A 51 39.55 3.88 2.09
CA ASP A 51 40.04 4.29 3.39
C ASP A 51 39.59 5.70 3.79
N GLY A 52 39.20 5.84 5.06
CA GLY A 52 39.25 7.11 5.78
C GLY A 52 38.12 8.10 5.49
N ILE A 53 37.45 8.53 6.57
CA ILE A 53 36.43 9.60 6.64
C ILE A 53 35.00 9.10 6.37
N LEU A 54 34.48 8.35 7.34
CA LEU A 54 33.07 7.99 7.42
C LEU A 54 32.46 8.53 8.73
N HIS A 55 32.11 9.82 8.76
CA HIS A 55 31.26 10.34 9.83
C HIS A 55 30.17 11.32 9.37
N ILE A 56 30.07 11.61 8.07
CA ILE A 56 29.08 12.58 7.55
C ILE A 56 28.15 11.96 6.48
N LEU A 57 28.53 10.85 5.86
CA LEU A 57 27.75 10.22 4.78
C LEU A 57 26.77 9.12 5.25
N GLY A 58 26.66 8.87 6.56
CA GLY A 58 25.69 7.90 7.10
C GLY A 58 24.26 8.46 7.25
N ILE A 59 24.09 9.79 7.18
CA ILE A 59 22.80 10.46 7.40
C ILE A 59 22.04 10.68 6.06
N LEU A 60 22.69 10.45 4.92
CA LEU A 60 22.11 10.74 3.60
C LEU A 60 21.57 9.52 2.82
N MET A 61 21.50 8.33 3.42
CA MET A 61 20.82 7.16 2.85
C MET A 61 19.47 6.92 3.54
N GLN A 62 18.60 7.93 3.55
CA GLN A 62 17.19 7.80 3.92
C GLN A 62 16.29 7.53 2.70
N HIS A 63 16.79 6.83 1.69
CA HIS A 63 15.90 6.20 0.72
C HIS A 63 15.49 4.84 1.27
N ALA A 64 14.34 4.88 1.93
CA ALA A 64 13.57 3.79 2.51
C ALA A 64 13.98 2.41 1.97
N ASN A 65 14.49 1.56 2.87
CA ASN A 65 14.54 0.11 2.69
C ASN A 65 13.09 -0.38 2.59
N ALA A 66 12.51 -0.26 1.41
CA ALA A 66 11.14 -0.63 1.16
C ALA A 66 11.14 -2.14 0.91
N ALA A 67 10.77 -2.90 1.93
CA ALA A 67 10.77 -4.35 1.84
C ALA A 67 9.83 -4.82 0.71
N ASN A 68 10.31 -5.69 -0.18
CA ASN A 68 9.45 -6.26 -1.23
C ASN A 68 8.55 -7.32 -0.60
N PHE A 69 7.27 -7.35 -0.95
CA PHE A 69 6.27 -8.24 -0.37
C PHE A 69 5.86 -9.32 -1.36
N LEU A 70 5.97 -10.57 -0.94
CA LEU A 70 5.39 -11.71 -1.64
C LEU A 70 4.06 -12.06 -0.98
N LEU A 71 2.99 -11.90 -1.76
CA LEU A 71 1.65 -12.25 -1.38
C LEU A 71 1.17 -13.43 -2.23
N GLU A 72 0.54 -14.40 -1.59
CA GLU A 72 -0.07 -15.58 -2.23
C GLU A 72 -1.60 -15.53 -2.07
N SER A 73 -2.32 -16.16 -3.00
CA SER A 73 -3.79 -16.18 -3.02
C SER A 73 -4.39 -14.76 -2.91
N CYS A 74 -3.78 -13.84 -3.65
CA CYS A 74 -4.12 -12.43 -3.69
C CYS A 74 -5.43 -12.20 -4.42
N VAL A 75 -6.26 -11.39 -3.78
CA VAL A 75 -7.48 -10.83 -4.34
C VAL A 75 -7.39 -9.32 -4.22
N GLU A 76 -7.68 -8.61 -5.29
CA GLU A 76 -7.94 -7.18 -5.22
C GLU A 76 -9.41 -6.95 -4.88
N ARG A 77 -9.66 -6.29 -3.76
CA ARG A 77 -11.01 -5.96 -3.32
C ARG A 77 -11.38 -4.53 -3.70
N LEU A 78 -12.38 -4.41 -4.56
CA LEU A 78 -12.96 -3.13 -4.94
C LEU A 78 -14.15 -2.85 -4.02
N HIS A 79 -14.20 -1.65 -3.45
CA HIS A 79 -15.28 -1.22 -2.58
C HIS A 79 -16.04 -0.05 -3.18
N TYR A 80 -17.36 -0.12 -3.15
CA TYR A 80 -18.24 0.99 -3.49
C TYR A 80 -19.36 1.08 -2.45
N LYS A 81 -19.30 2.07 -1.55
CA LYS A 81 -20.24 2.24 -0.43
C LYS A 81 -20.32 0.97 0.44
N LEU A 82 -21.45 0.27 0.42
CA LEU A 82 -21.70 -0.97 1.17
C LEU A 82 -21.59 -2.22 0.28
N GLU A 83 -21.10 -2.08 -0.94
CA GLU A 83 -20.89 -3.17 -1.88
C GLU A 83 -19.39 -3.43 -2.06
N TYR A 84 -19.04 -4.68 -2.36
CA TYR A 84 -17.67 -5.07 -2.71
C TYR A 84 -17.62 -6.12 -3.82
N ALA A 85 -16.49 -6.17 -4.53
CA ALA A 85 -16.19 -7.22 -5.48
C ALA A 85 -14.72 -7.63 -5.35
N ASP A 86 -14.48 -8.92 -5.55
CA ASP A 86 -13.18 -9.56 -5.37
C ASP A 86 -12.66 -10.00 -6.74
N LYS A 87 -11.50 -9.48 -7.12
CA LYS A 87 -10.79 -9.82 -8.36
C LYS A 87 -9.62 -10.71 -8.03
N ASP A 88 -9.65 -11.94 -8.51
CA ASP A 88 -8.57 -12.89 -8.28
C ASP A 88 -7.30 -12.48 -9.05
N ILE A 89 -6.16 -12.47 -8.35
CA ILE A 89 -4.83 -12.15 -8.87
C ILE A 89 -3.90 -13.36 -8.76
N GLY A 90 -4.02 -14.17 -7.70
CA GLY A 90 -3.13 -15.30 -7.45
C GLY A 90 -1.86 -14.92 -6.70
N VAL A 91 -0.68 -15.04 -7.32
CA VAL A 91 0.60 -14.72 -6.65
C VAL A 91 1.09 -13.35 -7.12
N LEU A 92 1.42 -12.48 -6.17
CA LEU A 92 1.83 -11.12 -6.45
C LEU A 92 3.11 -10.75 -5.69
N LEU A 93 4.08 -10.20 -6.43
CA LEU A 93 5.25 -9.54 -5.87
C LEU A 93 5.04 -8.03 -5.91
N VAL A 94 4.94 -7.40 -4.73
CA VAL A 94 4.75 -5.96 -4.57
C VAL A 94 6.04 -5.30 -4.14
N ARG A 95 6.42 -4.21 -4.81
CA ARG A 95 7.57 -3.40 -4.43
C ARG A 95 7.24 -2.55 -3.20
N GLY A 96 8.11 -2.56 -2.19
CA GLY A 96 7.79 -1.95 -0.89
C GLY A 96 7.44 -0.47 -0.94
N GLU A 97 8.03 0.29 -1.87
CA GLU A 97 7.81 1.74 -2.03
C GLU A 97 6.40 2.12 -2.51
N ASN A 98 5.68 1.13 -3.03
CA ASN A 98 4.29 1.26 -3.46
C ASN A 98 3.30 0.90 -2.35
N VAL A 99 3.77 0.41 -1.20
CA VAL A 99 2.91 0.04 -0.08
C VAL A 99 2.77 1.22 0.89
N VAL A 100 1.53 1.59 1.17
CA VAL A 100 1.17 2.66 2.09
C VAL A 100 0.93 2.09 3.49
N ALA A 101 0.17 1.00 3.56
CA ALA A 101 -0.17 0.34 4.81
C ALA A 101 -0.34 -1.17 4.61
N LEU A 102 -0.07 -1.92 5.67
CA LEU A 102 -0.28 -3.36 5.73
C LEU A 102 -0.78 -3.71 7.14
N GLY A 103 -1.78 -4.58 7.24
CA GLY A 103 -2.28 -5.08 8.53
C GLY A 103 -2.89 -6.46 8.43
N GLU A 104 -2.80 -7.23 9.52
CA GLU A 104 -3.53 -8.50 9.67
C GLU A 104 -5.04 -8.26 9.64
N ILE A 105 -5.76 -9.20 9.02
CA ILE A 105 -7.22 -9.17 8.94
C ILE A 105 -7.80 -10.10 9.98
N ASP A 106 -8.68 -9.55 10.82
CA ASP A 106 -9.55 -10.35 11.68
C ASP A 106 -10.79 -10.80 10.89
N LEU A 107 -10.83 -12.09 10.57
CA LEU A 107 -11.92 -12.72 9.83
C LEU A 107 -13.26 -12.62 10.57
N ILE A 108 -13.25 -12.64 11.90
CA ILE A 108 -14.48 -12.60 12.71
C ILE A 108 -15.11 -11.22 12.60
N ALA A 109 -14.30 -10.17 12.71
CA ALA A 109 -14.76 -8.80 12.58
C ALA A 109 -15.22 -8.50 11.14
N GLU A 110 -14.55 -9.09 10.14
CA GLU A 110 -14.90 -8.95 8.72
C GLU A 110 -16.32 -9.48 8.41
N ASP A 111 -16.68 -10.66 8.95
CA ASP A 111 -17.99 -11.28 8.74
C ASP A 111 -19.16 -10.49 9.38
N MET A 112 -18.87 -9.65 10.38
CA MET A 112 -19.89 -8.83 11.06
C MET A 112 -20.26 -7.57 10.28
N VAL A 113 -19.50 -7.21 9.23
CA VAL A 113 -19.79 -6.04 8.40
C VAL A 113 -20.82 -6.42 7.34
N PRO A 114 -21.96 -5.71 7.22
CA PRO A 114 -23.01 -6.03 6.26
C PRO A 114 -22.64 -5.56 4.84
N LEU A 115 -21.54 -6.08 4.29
CA LEU A 115 -21.09 -5.80 2.93
C LEU A 115 -21.77 -6.73 1.93
N GLN A 116 -22.30 -6.18 0.84
CA GLN A 116 -22.92 -6.96 -0.23
C GLN A 116 -21.91 -7.27 -1.33
N GLN A 117 -21.67 -8.55 -1.60
CA GLN A 117 -20.85 -8.95 -2.74
C GLN A 117 -21.66 -8.77 -4.05
N VAL A 118 -21.06 -8.12 -5.03
CA VAL A 118 -21.66 -7.92 -6.37
C VAL A 118 -20.68 -8.31 -7.47
N ASN A 119 -21.13 -8.30 -8.72
CA ASN A 119 -20.29 -8.65 -9.85
C ASN A 119 -19.17 -7.62 -10.05
N LEU A 120 -17.97 -8.09 -10.40
CA LEU A 120 -16.79 -7.25 -10.63
C LEU A 120 -17.07 -6.15 -11.67
N GLN A 121 -17.69 -6.51 -12.79
CA GLN A 121 -18.00 -5.57 -13.86
C GLN A 121 -18.93 -4.44 -13.39
N GLU A 122 -19.92 -4.74 -12.55
CA GLU A 122 -20.88 -3.75 -12.05
C GLU A 122 -20.19 -2.73 -11.14
N ILE A 123 -19.28 -3.17 -10.25
CA ILE A 123 -18.52 -2.26 -9.39
C ILE A 123 -17.50 -1.44 -10.18
N GLU A 124 -16.81 -2.04 -11.14
CA GLU A 124 -15.85 -1.32 -12.00
C GLU A 124 -16.54 -0.17 -12.74
N GLU A 125 -17.76 -0.38 -13.24
CA GLU A 125 -18.57 0.67 -13.88
C GLU A 125 -18.96 1.79 -12.88
N LYS A 126 -19.41 1.43 -11.67
CA LYS A 126 -19.76 2.40 -10.61
C LYS A 126 -18.55 3.24 -10.19
N ILE A 127 -17.39 2.62 -9.97
CA ILE A 127 -16.14 3.31 -9.60
C ILE A 127 -15.65 4.19 -10.75
N SER A 128 -15.68 3.70 -11.99
CA SER A 128 -15.26 4.48 -13.15
C SER A 128 -16.13 5.72 -13.34
N ALA A 129 -17.45 5.60 -13.17
CA ALA A 129 -18.37 6.73 -13.26
C ALA A 129 -18.10 7.78 -12.16
N GLU A 130 -17.87 7.33 -10.92
CA GLU A 130 -17.55 8.21 -9.80
C GLU A 130 -16.19 8.92 -10.00
N ASN A 131 -15.16 8.20 -10.43
CA ASN A 131 -13.84 8.77 -10.69
C ASN A 131 -13.90 9.85 -11.77
N LYS A 132 -14.62 9.61 -12.87
CA LYS A 132 -14.85 10.63 -13.92
C LYS A 132 -15.58 11.87 -13.39
N GLN A 133 -16.49 11.69 -12.44
CA GLN A 133 -17.17 12.83 -11.81
C GLN A 133 -16.20 13.60 -10.91
N ARG A 134 -15.45 12.90 -10.05
CA ARG A 134 -14.43 13.49 -9.18
C ARG A 134 -13.35 14.23 -9.96
N GLU A 135 -12.91 13.70 -11.09
CA GLU A 135 -11.94 14.35 -11.99
C GLU A 135 -12.47 15.69 -12.52
N ARG A 136 -13.73 15.72 -12.98
CA ARG A 136 -14.37 16.96 -13.43
C ARG A 136 -14.49 17.98 -12.30
N ASP A 137 -14.94 17.54 -11.14
CA ASP A 137 -15.08 18.40 -9.96
C ASP A 137 -13.71 18.91 -9.48
N HIS A 138 -12.69 18.07 -9.53
CA HIS A 138 -11.32 18.42 -9.19
C HIS A 138 -10.74 19.45 -10.15
N ALA A 139 -10.93 19.28 -11.46
CA ALA A 139 -10.47 20.25 -12.47
C ALA A 139 -11.13 21.63 -12.27
N VAL A 140 -12.43 21.66 -11.95
CA VAL A 140 -13.13 22.91 -11.62
C VAL A 140 -12.54 23.51 -10.34
N LYS A 141 -12.39 22.72 -9.27
CA LYS A 141 -11.84 23.17 -7.99
C LYS A 141 -10.43 23.73 -8.15
N GLU A 142 -9.57 23.04 -8.89
CA GLU A 142 -8.20 23.45 -9.19
C GLU A 142 -8.17 24.79 -9.94
N SER A 143 -9.04 24.97 -10.94
CA SER A 143 -9.14 26.23 -11.67
C SER A 143 -9.57 27.42 -10.78
N VAL A 144 -10.43 27.17 -9.78
CA VAL A 144 -10.90 28.19 -8.84
C VAL A 144 -9.83 28.51 -7.80
N LEU A 145 -9.21 27.49 -7.22
CA LEU A 145 -8.18 27.64 -6.18
C LEU A 145 -6.91 28.30 -6.72
N SER A 146 -6.51 27.95 -7.95
CA SER A 146 -5.38 28.59 -8.62
C SER A 146 -5.60 30.09 -8.80
N LYS A 147 -6.80 30.51 -9.22
CA LYS A 147 -7.16 31.94 -9.32
C LYS A 147 -7.12 32.68 -7.99
N MET A 148 -7.31 31.98 -6.88
CA MET A 148 -7.24 32.53 -5.53
C MET A 148 -5.82 32.50 -4.95
N GLY A 149 -4.82 32.04 -5.70
CA GLY A 149 -3.42 32.01 -5.28
C GLY A 149 -3.01 30.77 -4.48
N PHE A 150 -3.86 29.74 -4.43
CA PHE A 150 -3.49 28.45 -3.81
C PHE A 150 -2.72 27.58 -4.80
N VAL A 151 -1.64 26.96 -4.32
CA VAL A 151 -0.84 25.99 -5.07
C VAL A 151 -1.28 24.59 -4.67
N ASN A 152 -1.53 23.73 -5.66
CA ASN A 152 -1.81 22.32 -5.44
C ASN A 152 -0.49 21.54 -5.63
N GLU A 153 -0.04 20.80 -4.61
CA GLU A 153 1.01 19.80 -4.83
C GLU A 153 0.39 18.66 -5.64
N GLY A 154 0.94 18.40 -6.83
CA GLY A 154 0.41 17.38 -7.73
C GLY A 154 0.35 16.01 -7.04
N LYS A 155 -0.79 15.33 -7.19
CA LYS A 155 -1.01 13.95 -6.70
C LYS A 155 -0.31 12.93 -7.59
N GLU A 156 1.01 13.03 -7.76
CA GLU A 156 1.72 12.02 -8.54
C GLU A 156 1.88 10.75 -7.71
N GLY A 157 0.90 9.85 -7.84
CA GLY A 157 0.94 8.53 -7.23
C GLY A 157 0.22 8.38 -5.90
N ASP A 158 -0.18 9.45 -5.20
CA ASP A 158 -0.81 9.37 -3.87
C ASP A 158 -2.35 9.39 -3.94
N ALA A 159 -2.94 8.24 -4.27
CA ALA A 159 -4.39 8.05 -4.46
C ALA A 159 -5.07 7.20 -3.36
N TYR A 160 -4.37 6.94 -2.25
CA TYR A 160 -4.81 6.12 -1.12
C TYR A 160 -5.91 6.75 -0.25
#